data_AF-A0A0C9LZ30-F1
#
_entry.id   AF-A0A0C9LZ30-F1
#
_cell.length_a   1.000
_cell.length_b   1.000
_cell.length_c   1.000
_cell.angle_alpha   90.00
_cell.angle_beta   90.00
_cell.angle_gamma   90.00
#
_symmetry.space_group_name_H-M   'P 1'
#
loop_
_entity.id
_entity.type
_entity.pdbx_description
1 polymer ?
#
loop_
_entity_poly.entity_id
_entity_poly.type
_entity_poly.pdbx_seq_one_letter_code
_entity_poly.pdbx_strand_id
1 'polypeptide(L)'
;MNSLYNNALKQSHALQKDLDKFQSGQDASAGLQGQISASFNALQRSIDDYDNLAKRELIPVKKETALARVAKFRQDLQEMKVRFEATKKQQETQKLEQSRDSLLRRPNRGANAPEHPYQPLSRDEFALREQSFARNTDSQLDDFIGQAQNLLENLTDQHSILKKTQKKILDTANHLGLSQNVIRYIERRSAQDKWIFYGGMIITVLCLWAIVHFIG
;
A
#
# COMPACT_ATOMS: atom_id res chain seq x y z
N MET A 1 20.01 9.43 -1.13
CA MET A 1 18.57 9.72 -1.37
C MET A 1 18.07 9.25 -2.72
N ASN A 2 18.68 9.66 -3.85
CA ASN A 2 18.15 9.33 -5.18
C ASN A 2 18.13 7.83 -5.52
N SER A 3 19.08 7.05 -5.01
CA SER A 3 19.13 5.60 -5.22
C SER A 3 17.93 4.86 -4.62
N LEU A 4 17.54 5.19 -3.38
CA LEU A 4 16.39 4.59 -2.72
C LEU A 4 15.07 5.03 -3.35
N TYR A 5 14.96 6.30 -3.73
CA TYR A 5 13.82 6.79 -4.50
C TYR A 5 13.65 5.99 -5.80
N ASN A 6 14.73 5.81 -6.56
CA ASN A 6 14.69 5.04 -7.81
C ASN A 6 14.41 3.56 -7.59
N ASN A 7 14.87 2.98 -6.46
CA ASN A 7 14.56 1.59 -6.10
C ASN A 7 13.07 1.43 -5.77
N ALA A 8 12.53 2.27 -4.88
CA ALA A 8 11.10 2.27 -4.54
C ALA A 8 10.22 2.51 -5.78
N LEU A 9 10.64 3.38 -6.69
CA LEU A 9 9.94 3.61 -7.97
C LEU A 9 9.91 2.35 -8.84
N LYS A 10 11.05 1.66 -9.00
CA LYS A 10 11.12 0.41 -9.76
C LYS A 10 10.26 -0.68 -9.13
N GLN A 11 10.31 -0.82 -7.81
CA GLN A 11 9.49 -1.78 -7.07
C GLN A 11 7.99 -1.47 -7.22
N SER A 12 7.61 -0.20 -7.17
CA SER A 12 6.22 0.23 -7.40
C SER A 12 5.73 -0.10 -8.81
N HIS A 13 6.54 0.14 -9.85
CA HIS A 13 6.16 -0.23 -11.22
C HIS A 13 6.10 -1.74 -11.45
N ALA A 14 7.01 -2.50 -10.84
CA ALA A 14 6.96 -3.97 -10.88
C ALA A 14 5.66 -4.49 -10.23
N LEU A 15 5.31 -3.94 -9.07
CA LEU A 15 4.09 -4.27 -8.34
C LEU A 15 2.82 -3.92 -9.13
N GLN A 16 2.78 -2.76 -9.79
CA GLN A 16 1.68 -2.39 -10.69
C GLN A 16 1.52 -3.41 -11.82
N LYS A 17 2.62 -3.79 -12.47
CA LYS A 17 2.60 -4.79 -13.56
C LYS A 17 2.11 -6.15 -13.08
N ASP A 18 2.54 -6.59 -11.90
CA ASP A 18 2.09 -7.87 -11.33
C ASP A 18 0.62 -7.81 -10.91
N LEU A 19 0.14 -6.65 -10.44
CA LEU A 19 -1.27 -6.41 -10.14
C LEU A 19 -2.14 -6.42 -11.40
N ASP A 20 -1.67 -5.81 -12.49
CA ASP A 20 -2.37 -5.80 -13.79
C ASP A 20 -2.48 -7.22 -14.37
N LYS A 21 -1.42 -8.04 -14.25
CA LYS A 21 -1.47 -9.47 -14.61
C LYS A 21 -2.43 -10.28 -13.74
N PHE A 22 -2.50 -9.95 -12.45
CA PHE A 22 -3.44 -10.60 -11.55
C PHE A 22 -4.90 -10.24 -11.90
N GLN A 23 -5.14 -8.98 -12.26
CA GLN A 23 -6.45 -8.49 -12.70
C GLN A 23 -6.88 -9.04 -14.06
N SER A 24 -5.95 -9.22 -14.99
CA SER A 24 -6.25 -9.78 -16.32
C SER A 24 -6.63 -11.27 -16.27
N GLY A 25 -6.49 -11.93 -15.11
CA GLY A 25 -6.87 -13.34 -14.92
C GLY A 25 -5.95 -14.32 -15.66
N GLN A 26 -4.86 -13.85 -16.28
CA GLN A 26 -3.89 -14.72 -16.95
C GLN A 26 -3.19 -15.67 -15.97
N ASP A 27 -2.95 -15.23 -14.73
CA ASP A 27 -2.29 -16.00 -13.68
C ASP A 27 -2.95 -15.76 -12.30
N ALA A 28 -4.15 -16.30 -12.08
CA ALA A 28 -4.81 -16.31 -10.76
C ALA A 28 -4.22 -17.37 -9.79
N SER A 29 -2.92 -17.63 -9.91
CA SER A 29 -2.24 -18.67 -9.14
C SER A 29 -1.97 -18.21 -7.71
N ALA A 30 -2.09 -19.13 -6.74
CA ALA A 30 -1.74 -18.86 -5.34
C ALA A 30 -0.28 -18.41 -5.17
N GLY A 31 0.62 -18.85 -6.08
CA GLY A 31 2.01 -18.42 -6.13
C GLY A 31 2.19 -16.94 -6.47
N LEU A 32 1.46 -16.42 -7.46
CA LEU A 32 1.50 -15.00 -7.82
C LEU A 32 0.94 -14.11 -6.70
N GLN A 33 -0.10 -14.58 -5.99
CA GLN A 33 -0.63 -13.90 -4.81
C GLN A 33 0.45 -13.78 -3.71
N GLY A 34 1.17 -14.86 -3.41
CA GLY A 34 2.28 -14.84 -2.45
C GLY A 34 3.44 -13.95 -2.88
N GLN A 35 3.78 -13.94 -4.17
CA GLN A 35 4.80 -13.05 -4.73
C GLN A 35 4.39 -11.57 -4.59
N ILE A 36 3.14 -11.23 -4.90
CA ILE A 36 2.60 -9.88 -4.72
C ILE A 36 2.66 -9.48 -3.24
N SER A 37 2.23 -10.33 -2.32
CA SER A 37 2.37 -10.07 -0.87
C SER A 37 3.82 -9.82 -0.43
N ALA A 38 4.77 -10.62 -0.92
CA ALA A 38 6.19 -10.42 -0.65
C ALA A 38 6.71 -9.08 -1.20
N SER A 39 6.26 -8.69 -2.39
CA SER A 39 6.65 -7.42 -3.02
C SER A 39 6.07 -6.19 -2.30
N PHE A 40 4.86 -6.28 -1.73
CA PHE A 40 4.32 -5.24 -0.85
C PHE A 40 5.19 -5.03 0.38
N ASN A 41 5.63 -6.12 1.00
CA ASN A 41 6.52 -6.07 2.17
C ASN A 41 7.90 -5.50 1.83
N ALA A 42 8.46 -5.84 0.66
CA ALA A 42 9.72 -5.27 0.18
C ALA A 42 9.61 -3.76 -0.08
N LEU A 43 8.52 -3.31 -0.73
CA LEU A 43 8.26 -1.90 -0.99
C LEU A 43 8.03 -1.12 0.32
N GLN A 44 7.29 -1.69 1.26
CA GLN A 44 7.07 -1.09 2.58
C GLN A 44 8.40 -0.82 3.30
N ARG A 45 9.31 -1.80 3.33
CA ARG A 45 10.65 -1.63 3.91
C ARG A 45 11.44 -0.53 3.20
N SER A 46 11.41 -0.49 1.86
CA SER A 46 12.09 0.55 1.08
C SER A 46 11.57 1.96 1.36
N ILE A 47 10.25 2.10 1.52
CA ILE A 47 9.60 3.37 1.91
C ILE A 47 10.04 3.80 3.31
N ASP A 48 10.11 2.86 4.26
CA ASP A 48 10.50 3.17 5.64
C ASP A 48 12.00 3.53 5.73
N ASP A 49 12.87 2.88 4.96
CA ASP A 49 14.27 3.27 4.82
C ASP A 49 14.41 4.68 4.22
N TYR A 50 13.59 5.01 3.23
CA TYR A 50 13.55 6.34 2.63
C TYR A 50 13.00 7.40 3.59
N ASP A 51 11.99 7.09 4.41
CA ASP A 51 11.46 7.94 5.49
C ASP A 51 12.52 8.22 6.57
N ASN A 52 13.30 7.20 6.94
CA ASN A 52 14.39 7.33 7.91
C ASN A 52 15.51 8.25 7.40
N LEU A 53 15.85 8.16 6.11
CA LEU A 53 16.81 9.07 5.50
C LEU A 53 16.24 10.49 5.31
N ALA A 54 14.96 10.62 4.95
CA ALA A 54 14.28 11.91 4.86
C ALA A 54 14.31 12.67 6.19
N LYS A 55 14.14 11.97 7.33
CA LYS A 55 14.21 12.59 8.66
C LYS A 55 15.62 13.09 9.01
N ARG A 56 16.66 12.37 8.57
CA ARG A 56 18.08 12.66 8.83
C ARG A 56 18.68 13.72 7.90
N GLU A 57 17.95 14.11 6.85
CA GLU A 57 18.41 15.13 5.90
C GLU A 57 18.50 16.51 6.57
N LEU A 58 19.66 17.17 6.41
CA LEU A 58 19.95 18.47 7.04
C LEU A 58 19.36 19.67 6.27
N ILE A 59 19.10 19.51 4.97
CA ILE A 59 18.60 20.58 4.10
C ILE A 59 17.06 20.60 4.17
N PRO A 60 16.42 21.68 4.66
CA PRO A 60 14.98 21.71 4.92
C PRO A 60 14.12 21.52 3.65
N VAL A 61 14.52 22.11 2.53
CA VAL A 61 13.82 21.97 1.24
C VAL A 61 13.87 20.53 0.70
N LYS A 62 15.04 19.88 0.81
CA LYS A 62 15.20 18.47 0.39
C LYS A 62 14.48 17.51 1.31
N LYS A 63 14.44 17.83 2.61
CA LYS A 63 13.68 17.08 3.61
C LYS A 63 12.17 17.12 3.33
N GLU A 64 11.61 18.30 3.05
CA GLU A 64 10.19 18.45 2.74
C GLU A 64 9.81 17.71 1.45
N THR A 65 10.58 17.88 0.38
CA THR A 65 10.36 17.16 -0.88
C THR A 65 10.50 15.64 -0.73
N ALA A 66 11.45 15.16 0.09
CA ALA A 66 11.59 13.74 0.39
C ALA A 66 10.39 13.20 1.19
N LEU A 67 9.92 13.94 2.20
CA LEU A 67 8.74 13.56 2.99
C LEU A 67 7.46 13.55 2.14
N ALA A 68 7.28 14.51 1.23
CA ALA A 68 6.17 14.53 0.29
C ALA A 68 6.20 13.30 -0.64
N ARG A 69 7.39 12.90 -1.11
CA ARG A 69 7.56 11.68 -1.91
C ARG A 69 7.26 10.41 -1.11
N VAL A 70 7.69 10.32 0.14
CA VAL A 70 7.34 9.22 1.06
C VAL A 70 5.83 9.13 1.24
N ALA A 71 5.16 10.28 1.46
CA ALA A 71 3.71 10.33 1.61
C ALA A 71 2.99 9.80 0.36
N LYS A 72 3.43 10.23 -0.83
CA LYS A 72 2.91 9.72 -2.10
C LYS A 72 3.09 8.20 -2.22
N PHE A 73 4.30 7.68 -1.98
CA PHE A 73 4.52 6.23 -2.04
C PHE A 73 3.67 5.43 -1.05
N ARG A 74 3.40 5.98 0.14
CA ARG A 74 2.50 5.34 1.11
C ARG A 74 1.06 5.31 0.62
N GLN A 75 0.59 6.39 0.01
CA GLN A 75 -0.73 6.45 -0.61
C GLN A 75 -0.84 5.44 -1.76
N ASP A 76 0.15 5.42 -2.66
CA ASP A 76 0.20 4.48 -3.80
C ASP A 76 0.19 3.03 -3.31
N LEU A 77 0.93 2.70 -2.23
CA LEU A 77 0.94 1.38 -1.63
C LEU A 77 -0.43 0.97 -1.07
N GLN A 78 -1.12 1.89 -0.38
CA GLN A 78 -2.47 1.65 0.13
C GLN A 78 -3.47 1.42 -1.01
N GLU A 79 -3.42 2.23 -2.06
CA GLU A 79 -4.28 2.08 -3.22
C GLU A 79 -4.05 0.73 -3.92
N MET A 80 -2.79 0.33 -4.10
CA MET A 80 -2.43 -0.97 -4.67
C MET A 80 -2.93 -2.13 -3.80
N LYS A 81 -2.84 -2.03 -2.46
CA LYS A 81 -3.38 -3.05 -1.54
C LYS A 81 -4.91 -3.18 -1.65
N VAL A 82 -5.62 -2.07 -1.67
CA VAL A 82 -7.09 -2.07 -1.82
C VAL A 82 -7.51 -2.70 -3.16
N ARG A 83 -6.81 -2.35 -4.26
CA ARG A 83 -7.05 -2.95 -5.58
C ARG A 83 -6.78 -4.45 -5.57
N PHE A 84 -5.72 -4.91 -4.90
CA PHE A 84 -5.39 -6.33 -4.77
C PHE A 84 -6.48 -7.10 -4.02
N GLU A 85 -6.90 -6.61 -2.86
CA GLU A 85 -7.95 -7.25 -2.04
C GLU A 85 -9.30 -7.31 -2.78
N ALA A 86 -9.67 -6.23 -3.47
CA ALA A 86 -10.89 -6.20 -4.27
C ALA A 86 -10.86 -7.26 -5.39
N THR A 87 -9.74 -7.38 -6.08
CA THR A 87 -9.54 -8.37 -7.15
C THR A 87 -9.54 -9.80 -6.60
N LYS A 88 -8.87 -10.03 -5.46
CA LYS A 88 -8.86 -11.34 -4.77
C LYS A 88 -10.27 -11.76 -4.37
N LYS A 89 -11.05 -10.85 -3.80
CA LYS A 89 -12.46 -11.10 -3.43
C LYS A 89 -13.33 -11.41 -4.65
N GLN A 90 -13.14 -10.71 -5.77
CA GLN A 90 -13.84 -11.02 -7.02
C GLN A 90 -13.50 -12.42 -7.53
N GLN A 91 -12.22 -12.82 -7.53
CA GLN A 91 -11.81 -14.16 -7.94
C GLN A 91 -12.37 -15.26 -7.02
N GLU A 92 -12.36 -15.03 -5.71
CA GLU A 92 -12.94 -15.97 -4.74
C GLU A 92 -14.45 -16.12 -4.94
N THR A 93 -15.17 -15.01 -5.16
CA THR A 93 -16.61 -15.02 -5.45
C THR A 93 -16.90 -15.77 -6.75
N GLN A 94 -16.12 -15.54 -7.81
CA GLN A 94 -16.26 -16.28 -9.08
C GLN A 94 -16.00 -17.79 -8.90
N LYS A 95 -14.98 -18.18 -8.12
CA LYS A 95 -14.72 -19.59 -7.80
C LYS A 95 -15.85 -20.21 -6.97
N LEU A 96 -16.40 -19.46 -6.01
CA LEU A 96 -17.52 -19.90 -5.19
C LEU A 96 -18.78 -20.06 -6.03
N GLU A 97 -19.06 -19.13 -6.95
CA GLU A 97 -20.17 -19.21 -7.91
C GLU A 97 -20.02 -20.41 -8.84
N GLN A 98 -18.84 -20.62 -9.44
CA GLN A 98 -18.54 -21.82 -10.24
C GLN A 98 -18.73 -23.11 -9.44
N SER A 99 -18.31 -23.11 -8.16
CA SER A 99 -18.48 -24.27 -7.27
C SER A 99 -19.96 -24.49 -6.96
N ARG A 100 -20.73 -23.45 -6.65
CA ARG A 100 -22.18 -23.53 -6.44
C ARG A 100 -22.90 -24.04 -7.70
N ASP A 101 -22.55 -23.52 -8.88
CA ASP A 101 -23.11 -24.00 -10.14
C ASP A 101 -22.80 -25.48 -10.38
N SER A 102 -21.59 -25.93 -10.07
CA SER A 102 -21.22 -27.35 -10.18
C SER A 102 -22.00 -28.27 -9.23
N LEU A 103 -22.36 -27.76 -8.04
CA LEU A 103 -23.14 -28.48 -7.03
C LEU A 103 -24.63 -28.48 -7.38
N LEU A 104 -25.16 -27.40 -7.94
CA LEU A 104 -26.54 -27.29 -8.43
C LEU A 104 -26.77 -28.05 -9.74
N ARG A 105 -25.72 -28.14 -10.58
CA ARG A 105 -25.71 -28.92 -11.82
C ARG A 105 -25.45 -30.40 -11.60
N ARG A 106 -25.34 -30.88 -10.35
CA ARG A 106 -25.37 -32.33 -10.10
C ARG A 106 -26.73 -32.81 -10.62
N PRO A 107 -26.78 -33.43 -11.82
CA PRO A 107 -28.05 -33.81 -12.40
C PRO A 107 -28.61 -34.79 -11.41
N ASN A 108 -29.88 -34.60 -11.07
CA ASN A 108 -30.76 -35.58 -10.44
C ASN A 108 -30.26 -37.01 -10.73
N ARG A 109 -29.33 -37.52 -9.92
CA ARG A 109 -28.69 -38.81 -10.15
C ARG A 109 -29.67 -39.76 -9.53
N GLY A 110 -30.57 -40.21 -10.38
CA GLY A 110 -31.85 -40.79 -10.03
C GLY A 110 -31.78 -41.85 -8.93
N ALA A 111 -32.82 -41.81 -8.10
CA ALA A 111 -33.59 -42.96 -7.64
C ALA A 111 -32.91 -44.11 -6.86
N ASN A 112 -31.60 -44.10 -6.60
CA ASN A 112 -30.89 -45.19 -5.92
C ASN A 112 -29.98 -44.74 -4.76
N ALA A 113 -30.31 -43.64 -4.08
CA ALA A 113 -29.71 -43.36 -2.77
C ALA A 113 -30.58 -44.02 -1.69
N PRO A 114 -30.09 -45.02 -0.94
CA PRO A 114 -30.79 -45.49 0.24
C PRO A 114 -30.84 -44.35 1.24
N GLU A 115 -31.99 -43.69 1.29
CA GLU A 115 -32.46 -43.02 2.50
C GLU A 115 -32.33 -44.00 3.67
N HIS A 116 -31.85 -43.53 4.81
CA HIS A 116 -31.98 -44.07 6.18
C HIS A 116 -30.64 -44.11 6.96
N PRO A 117 -30.44 -43.17 7.91
CA PRO A 117 -29.26 -43.09 8.78
C PRO A 117 -28.99 -44.26 9.75
N TYR A 118 -29.79 -45.33 9.70
CA TYR A 118 -29.78 -46.42 10.69
C TYR A 118 -29.87 -47.82 10.09
N GLN A 119 -29.39 -48.04 8.86
CA GLN A 119 -29.16 -49.43 8.42
C GLN A 119 -27.88 -49.97 9.10
N PRO A 120 -27.89 -51.24 9.55
CA PRO A 120 -26.68 -51.89 10.03
C PRO A 120 -25.74 -52.07 8.84
N LEU A 121 -24.85 -51.09 8.66
CA LEU A 121 -23.79 -51.15 7.65
C LEU A 121 -22.93 -52.40 7.92
N SER A 122 -22.63 -53.11 6.85
CA SER A 122 -21.60 -54.14 6.88
C SER A 122 -20.25 -53.51 7.30
N ARG A 123 -19.39 -54.27 8.00
CA ARG A 123 -18.07 -53.81 8.50
C ARG A 123 -17.23 -53.15 7.38
N ASP A 124 -17.35 -53.67 6.17
CA ASP A 124 -16.66 -53.17 4.97
C ASP A 124 -17.21 -51.81 4.49
N GLU A 125 -18.53 -51.61 4.51
CA GLU A 125 -19.12 -50.30 4.19
C GLU A 125 -18.76 -49.24 5.24
N PHE A 126 -18.65 -49.63 6.52
CA PHE A 126 -18.23 -48.71 7.58
C PHE A 126 -16.78 -48.25 7.36
N ALA A 127 -15.88 -49.18 7.01
CA ALA A 127 -14.49 -48.87 6.71
C ALA A 127 -14.33 -47.96 5.47
N LEU A 128 -15.13 -48.20 4.42
CA LEU A 128 -15.15 -47.33 3.23
C LEU A 128 -15.68 -45.93 3.54
N ARG A 129 -16.71 -45.82 4.41
CA ARG A 129 -17.23 -44.53 4.86
C ARG A 129 -16.23 -43.80 5.74
N GLU A 130 -15.53 -44.49 6.62
CA GLU A 130 -14.49 -43.92 7.48
C GLU A 130 -13.30 -43.42 6.67
N GLN A 131 -12.86 -44.18 5.66
CA GLN A 131 -11.77 -43.77 4.78
C GLN A 131 -12.14 -42.56 3.92
N SER A 132 -13.37 -42.53 3.38
CA SER A 132 -13.86 -41.38 2.62
C SER A 132 -14.08 -40.15 3.51
N PHE A 133 -14.58 -40.34 4.72
CA PHE A 133 -14.68 -39.27 5.73
C PHE A 133 -13.30 -38.73 6.13
N ALA A 134 -12.32 -39.59 6.39
CA ALA A 134 -10.97 -39.21 6.73
C ALA A 134 -10.33 -38.38 5.61
N ARG A 135 -10.41 -38.82 4.35
CA ARG A 135 -9.87 -38.08 3.19
C ARG A 135 -10.56 -36.72 2.96
N ASN A 136 -11.88 -36.69 3.11
CA ASN A 136 -12.64 -35.45 2.99
C ASN A 136 -12.35 -34.48 4.14
N THR A 137 -12.05 -35.00 5.33
CA THR A 137 -11.69 -34.19 6.50
C THR A 137 -10.27 -33.66 6.38
N ASP A 138 -9.32 -34.48 5.92
CA ASP A 138 -7.91 -34.12 5.73
C ASP A 138 -7.77 -32.91 4.79
N SER A 139 -8.44 -32.98 3.62
CA SER A 139 -8.48 -31.86 2.66
C SER A 139 -9.14 -30.59 3.21
N GLN A 140 -10.22 -30.71 3.99
CA GLN A 140 -10.87 -29.56 4.62
C GLN A 140 -10.03 -28.94 5.75
N LEU A 141 -9.28 -29.76 6.50
CA LEU A 141 -8.37 -29.30 7.54
C LEU A 141 -7.20 -28.52 6.94
N ASP A 142 -6.64 -28.98 5.81
CA ASP A 142 -5.59 -28.26 5.09
C ASP A 142 -6.08 -26.89 4.59
N ASP A 143 -7.32 -26.82 4.06
CA ASP A 143 -7.94 -25.54 3.67
C ASP A 143 -8.13 -24.61 4.87
N PHE A 144 -8.56 -25.12 6.03
CA PHE A 144 -8.68 -24.33 7.26
C PHE A 144 -7.32 -23.86 7.79
N ILE A 145 -6.27 -24.68 7.71
CA ILE A 145 -4.91 -24.31 8.11
C ILE A 145 -4.39 -23.22 7.19
N GLY A 146 -4.58 -23.34 5.87
CA GLY A 146 -4.24 -22.30 4.90
C GLY A 146 -5.00 -21.00 5.16
N GLN A 147 -6.29 -21.07 5.49
CA GLN A 147 -7.10 -19.91 5.81
C GLN A 147 -6.67 -19.26 7.15
N ALA A 148 -6.31 -20.07 8.16
CA ALA A 148 -5.78 -19.59 9.44
C ALA A 148 -4.43 -18.86 9.29
N GLN A 149 -3.54 -19.35 8.41
CA GLN A 149 -2.28 -18.67 8.11
C GLN A 149 -2.52 -17.29 7.46
N ASN A 150 -3.45 -17.21 6.50
CA ASN A 150 -3.84 -15.94 5.88
C ASN A 150 -4.51 -14.97 6.88
N LEU A 151 -5.30 -15.48 7.83
CA LEU A 151 -5.93 -14.67 8.88
C LEU A 151 -4.89 -14.14 9.88
N LEU A 152 -3.89 -14.95 10.25
CA LEU A 152 -2.79 -14.55 11.13
C LEU A 152 -1.89 -13.48 10.48
N GLU A 153 -1.65 -13.59 9.16
CA GLU A 153 -0.94 -12.58 8.38
C GLU A 153 -1.73 -11.25 8.35
N ASN A 154 -3.04 -11.31 8.11
CA ASN A 154 -3.90 -10.13 8.13
C ASN A 154 -4.01 -9.46 9.50
N LEU A 155 -4.14 -10.23 10.59
CA LEU A 155 -4.25 -9.70 11.95
C LEU A 155 -2.94 -9.05 12.43
N THR A 156 -1.79 -9.56 11.99
CA THR A 156 -0.48 -8.97 12.29
C THR A 156 -0.32 -7.60 11.60
N ASP A 157 -0.87 -7.44 10.40
CA ASP A 157 -0.73 -6.22 9.60
C ASP A 157 -1.73 -5.10 9.97
N GLN A 158 -2.91 -5.43 10.51
CA GLN A 158 -4.00 -4.44 10.68
C GLN A 158 -3.85 -3.50 11.90
N HIS A 159 -3.26 -3.95 13.02
CA HIS A 159 -3.25 -3.16 14.27
C HIS A 159 -2.25 -2.00 14.30
N SER A 160 -1.21 -2.04 13.48
CA SER A 160 -0.11 -1.06 13.49
C SER A 160 -0.40 0.17 12.63
N ILE A 161 -1.14 0.03 11.53
CA ILE A 161 -1.20 1.03 10.46
C ILE A 161 -2.24 2.13 10.72
N LEU A 162 -3.42 1.78 11.24
CA LEU A 162 -4.47 2.74 11.56
C LEU A 162 -4.12 3.59 12.78
N LYS A 163 -3.58 2.98 13.85
CA LYS A 163 -3.13 3.72 15.05
C LYS A 163 -1.97 4.67 14.76
N LYS A 164 -1.02 4.28 13.90
CA LYS A 164 0.11 5.13 13.52
C LYS A 164 -0.31 6.27 12.57
N THR A 165 -1.24 6.02 11.65
CA THR A 165 -1.75 7.05 10.74
C THR A 165 -2.61 8.07 11.48
N GLN A 166 -3.52 7.64 12.35
CA GLN A 166 -4.34 8.55 13.17
C GLN A 166 -3.47 9.42 14.08
N LYS A 167 -2.48 8.82 14.76
CA LYS A 167 -1.54 9.56 15.61
C LYS A 167 -0.73 10.58 14.78
N LYS A 168 -0.31 10.19 13.58
CA LYS A 168 0.46 11.06 12.69
C LYS A 168 -0.39 12.18 12.05
N ILE A 169 -1.66 11.93 11.75
CA ILE A 169 -2.61 12.96 11.27
C ILE A 169 -2.84 14.00 12.37
N LEU A 170 -3.03 13.55 13.62
CA LEU A 170 -3.19 14.43 14.77
C LEU A 170 -1.92 15.27 15.04
N ASP A 171 -0.74 14.65 14.95
CA ASP A 171 0.54 15.34 15.08
C ASP A 171 0.80 16.32 13.92
N THR A 172 0.38 15.98 12.69
CA THR A 172 0.46 16.90 11.54
C THR A 172 -0.57 18.01 11.60
N ALA A 173 -1.75 17.80 12.18
CA ALA A 173 -2.73 18.86 12.41
C ALA A 173 -2.18 19.91 13.38
N ASN A 174 -1.42 19.47 14.39
CA ASN A 174 -0.69 20.37 15.29
C ASN A 174 0.48 21.07 14.60
N HIS A 175 1.07 20.48 13.56
CA HIS A 175 2.16 21.05 12.77
C HIS A 175 1.72 21.83 11.52
N LEU A 176 0.45 21.74 11.11
CA LEU A 176 -0.15 22.59 10.06
C LEU A 176 -0.29 24.05 10.52
N GLY A 177 -0.17 24.31 11.84
CA GLY A 177 0.10 25.64 12.39
C GLY A 177 1.47 26.23 12.00
N LEU A 178 2.41 25.43 11.46
CA LEU A 178 3.73 25.92 11.01
C LEU A 178 3.72 26.58 9.61
N SER A 179 2.58 26.55 8.89
CA SER A 179 2.43 27.32 7.64
C SER A 179 2.69 28.82 7.84
N GLN A 180 2.38 29.37 9.03
CA GLN A 180 2.65 30.78 9.33
C GLN A 180 4.14 31.13 9.34
N ASN A 181 5.03 30.20 9.68
CA ASN A 181 6.48 30.48 9.69
C ASN A 181 7.10 30.45 8.30
N VAL A 182 6.63 29.57 7.40
CA VAL A 182 7.06 29.56 5.99
C VAL A 182 6.50 30.79 5.27
N ILE A 183 5.24 31.16 5.53
CA ILE A 183 4.63 32.38 4.99
C ILE A 183 5.41 33.63 5.46
N ARG A 184 5.72 33.75 6.75
CA ARG A 184 6.54 34.86 7.28
C ARG A 184 7.98 34.88 6.74
N TYR A 185 8.57 33.72 6.48
CA TYR A 185 9.92 33.63 5.91
C TYR A 185 9.96 34.09 4.44
N ILE A 186 8.94 33.76 3.65
CA ILE A 186 8.78 34.23 2.27
C ILE A 186 8.57 35.75 2.25
N GLU A 187 7.72 36.26 3.14
CA GLU A 187 7.44 37.70 3.24
C GLU A 187 8.67 38.52 3.65
N ARG A 188 9.51 37.99 4.55
CA ARG A 188 10.77 38.63 4.96
C ARG A 188 11.79 38.73 3.82
N ARG A 189 11.88 37.72 2.95
CA ARG A 189 12.77 37.75 1.78
C ARG A 189 12.31 38.77 0.74
N SER A 190 11.00 38.87 0.49
CA SER A 190 10.43 39.89 -0.42
C SER A 190 10.60 41.31 0.14
N ALA A 191 10.46 41.49 1.44
CA ALA A 191 10.72 42.78 2.08
C ALA A 191 12.20 43.19 1.95
N GLN A 192 13.13 42.26 2.20
CA GLN A 192 14.56 42.52 2.09
C GLN A 192 14.99 42.90 0.66
N ASP A 193 14.37 42.29 -0.36
CA ASP A 193 14.64 42.60 -1.77
C ASP A 193 14.24 44.04 -2.13
N LYS A 194 13.12 44.53 -1.58
CA LYS A 194 12.70 45.94 -1.73
C LYS A 194 13.74 46.89 -1.13
N TRP A 195 14.28 46.58 0.06
CA TRP A 195 15.31 47.42 0.70
C TRP A 195 16.61 47.48 -0.12
N ILE A 196 17.03 46.36 -0.72
CA ILE A 196 18.21 46.32 -1.60
C ILE A 196 17.98 47.17 -2.86
N PHE A 197 16.79 47.10 -3.45
CA PHE A 197 16.42 47.89 -4.63
C PHE A 197 16.47 49.41 -4.35
N TYR A 198 15.84 49.87 -3.26
CA TYR A 198 15.86 51.29 -2.89
C TYR A 198 17.26 51.78 -2.53
N GLY A 199 18.06 50.96 -1.85
CA GLY A 199 19.46 51.27 -1.56
C GLY A 199 20.29 51.48 -2.83
N GLY A 200 20.12 50.59 -3.82
CA GLY A 200 20.76 50.73 -5.13
C GLY A 200 20.36 52.02 -5.85
N MET A 201 19.07 52.36 -5.83
CA MET A 201 18.57 53.60 -6.45
C MET A 201 19.22 54.85 -5.83
N ILE A 202 19.30 54.94 -4.50
CA ILE A 202 19.90 56.09 -3.81
C ILE A 202 21.40 56.21 -4.13
N ILE A 203 22.13 55.09 -4.13
CA ILE A 203 23.56 55.07 -4.47
C ILE A 203 23.77 55.59 -5.90
N THR A 204 22.95 55.16 -6.86
CA THR A 204 23.07 55.63 -8.25
C THR A 204 22.84 57.13 -8.37
N VAL A 205 21.85 57.69 -7.65
CA VAL A 205 21.60 59.13 -7.64
C VAL A 205 22.74 59.90 -6.99
N LEU A 206 23.31 59.40 -5.89
CA LEU A 206 24.47 60.02 -5.24
C LEU A 206 25.71 60.01 -6.14
N CYS A 207 25.94 58.93 -6.89
CA CYS A 207 27.04 58.87 -7.86
C CYS A 207 26.85 59.92 -8.97
N LEU A 208 25.64 60.05 -9.52
CA LEU A 208 25.35 61.09 -10.53
C LEU A 208 25.53 62.50 -9.97
N TRP A 209 25.06 62.75 -8.74
CA TRP A 209 25.25 64.04 -8.08
C TRP A 209 26.74 64.35 -7.85
N ALA A 210 27.53 63.39 -7.38
CA ALA A 210 28.96 63.55 -7.16
C ALA A 210 29.72 63.84 -8.46
N ILE A 211 29.34 63.18 -9.56
CA ILE A 211 29.90 63.46 -10.89
C ILE A 211 29.60 64.91 -11.29
N VAL A 212 28.34 65.34 -11.18
CA VAL A 212 27.95 66.71 -11.55
C VAL A 212 28.63 67.75 -10.67
N HIS A 213 28.77 67.51 -9.37
CA HIS A 213 29.36 68.49 -8.45
C HIS A 213 30.90 68.60 -8.54
N PHE A 214 31.58 67.50 -8.89
CA PHE A 214 33.04 67.47 -8.90
C PHE A 214 33.65 67.70 -10.30
N ILE A 215 32.88 67.45 -11.37
CA ILE A 215 33.30 67.65 -12.77
C ILE A 215 32.61 68.86 -13.42
N GLY A 216 31.47 69.32 -12.89
CA GLY A 216 30.78 70.54 -13.32
C GLY A 216 31.03 71.71 -12.38
#